data_AF-A0A945KY39-F1
#
_entry.id   AF-A0A945KY39-F1
#
_cell.length_a   1.000
_cell.length_b   1.000
_cell.length_c   1.000
_cell.angle_alpha   90.00
_cell.angle_beta   90.00
_cell.angle_gamma   90.00
#
_symmetry.space_group_name_H-M   'P 1'
#
loop_
_entity.id
_entity.type
_entity.pdbx_description
1 polymer ?
#
loop_
_entity_poly.entity_id
_entity_poly.type
_entity_poly.pdbx_seq_one_letter_code
_entity_poly.pdbx_strand_id
1 'polypeptide(L)'
;MYFKNSVAAIIVIFAIIAGTKTFFSGLVHVGYNDNLTVAERIKPSGQVYLEGDIDVNAIKAPVKTAAKARSGEQVYTAVCASCHAVGVMSAPKTGNKADWAPRVKRGIADLVKVAISGTGAMPPKG
;
A
#
# COMPACT_ATOMS: atom_id res chain seq x y z
N MET A 1 -23.99 13.26 -50.44
CA MET A 1 -22.60 13.21 -49.93
C MET A 1 -22.50 13.08 -48.40
N TYR A 2 -23.54 13.33 -47.60
CA TYR A 2 -23.53 13.18 -46.13
C TYR A 2 -23.51 11.71 -45.63
N PHE A 3 -24.04 10.75 -46.39
CA PHE A 3 -24.14 9.36 -45.95
C PHE A 3 -22.80 8.60 -45.90
N LYS A 4 -21.88 8.86 -46.85
CA LYS A 4 -20.54 8.22 -46.87
C LYS A 4 -19.66 8.69 -45.72
N ASN A 5 -19.79 9.96 -45.34
CA ASN A 5 -19.01 10.57 -44.25
C ASN A 5 -19.52 10.11 -42.87
N SER A 6 -20.82 9.83 -42.76
CA SER A 6 -21.45 9.31 -41.52
C SER A 6 -21.07 7.84 -41.26
N VAL A 7 -20.99 7.01 -42.30
CA VAL A 7 -20.54 5.61 -42.18
C VAL A 7 -19.06 5.53 -41.78
N ALA A 8 -18.20 6.39 -42.32
CA ALA A 8 -16.79 6.47 -41.93
C ALA A 8 -16.62 6.89 -40.46
N ALA A 9 -17.42 7.84 -39.98
CA ALA A 9 -17.40 8.27 -38.57
C ALA A 9 -17.83 7.16 -37.60
N ILE A 10 -18.84 6.37 -37.98
CA ILE A 10 -19.30 5.23 -37.16
C ILE A 10 -18.24 4.13 -37.10
N ILE A 11 -17.55 3.83 -38.20
CA ILE A 11 -16.46 2.84 -38.24
C ILE A 11 -15.28 3.27 -37.37
N VAL A 12 -14.91 4.54 -37.36
CA VAL A 12 -13.83 5.08 -36.50
C VAL A 12 -14.21 5.00 -35.02
N ILE A 13 -15.45 5.33 -34.67
CA ILE A 13 -15.94 5.23 -33.29
C ILE A 13 -15.98 3.76 -32.84
N PHE A 14 -16.44 2.84 -33.70
CA PHE A 14 -16.39 1.40 -33.41
C PHE A 14 -14.97 0.88 -33.26
N ALA A 15 -14.01 1.36 -34.06
CA ALA A 15 -12.60 0.99 -33.94
C ALA A 15 -11.98 1.49 -32.62
N ILE A 16 -12.33 2.70 -32.17
CA ILE A 16 -11.91 3.24 -30.88
C ILE A 16 -12.52 2.43 -29.72
N ILE A 17 -13.83 2.16 -29.75
CA ILE A 17 -14.51 1.37 -28.72
C ILE A 17 -13.97 -0.07 -28.68
N ALA A 18 -13.72 -0.71 -29.82
CA ALA A 18 -13.12 -2.04 -29.88
C ALA A 18 -11.67 -2.05 -29.36
N GLY A 19 -10.90 -0.98 -29.62
CA GLY A 19 -9.53 -0.80 -29.12
C GLY A 19 -9.44 -0.62 -27.60
N THR A 20 -10.48 -0.10 -26.94
CA THR A 20 -10.46 0.03 -25.46
C THR A 20 -10.45 -1.31 -24.74
N LYS A 21 -11.09 -2.36 -25.30
CA LYS A 21 -11.14 -3.69 -24.65
C LYS A 21 -9.79 -4.41 -24.67
N THR A 22 -9.00 -4.24 -25.72
CA THR A 22 -7.66 -4.85 -25.83
C THR A 22 -6.59 -4.05 -25.08
N PHE A 23 -6.79 -2.73 -24.92
CA PHE A 23 -5.86 -1.89 -24.18
C PHE A 23 -6.00 -2.02 -22.65
N PHE A 24 -7.22 -2.20 -22.11
CA PHE A 24 -7.43 -2.32 -20.66
C PHE A 24 -7.08 -3.68 -20.06
N SER A 25 -7.12 -4.77 -20.83
CA SER A 25 -6.76 -6.11 -20.34
C SER A 25 -5.28 -6.27 -19.96
N GLY A 26 -4.40 -5.38 -20.45
CA GLY A 26 -2.97 -5.38 -20.10
C GLY A 26 -2.58 -4.48 -18.91
N LEU A 27 -3.49 -3.63 -18.42
CA LEU A 27 -3.15 -2.60 -17.42
C LEU A 27 -3.54 -2.96 -15.98
N VAL A 28 -4.25 -4.07 -15.77
CA VAL A 28 -4.70 -4.51 -14.44
C VAL A 28 -4.13 -5.89 -14.11
N HIS A 29 -2.82 -6.05 -14.19
CA HIS A 29 -2.13 -6.99 -13.32
C HIS A 29 -1.85 -6.26 -12.01
N VAL A 30 -2.83 -6.25 -11.10
CA VAL A 30 -2.53 -6.06 -9.69
C VAL A 30 -1.70 -7.29 -9.32
N GLY A 31 -0.38 -7.12 -9.30
CA GLY A 31 0.54 -8.12 -8.81
C GLY A 31 0.21 -8.39 -7.36
N TYR A 32 -0.61 -9.41 -7.11
CA TYR A 32 -0.71 -10.01 -5.79
C TYR A 32 0.63 -10.67 -5.52
N ASN A 33 1.50 -9.93 -4.84
CA ASN A 33 2.78 -10.41 -4.35
C ASN A 33 2.51 -11.49 -3.28
N ASP A 34 2.51 -12.73 -3.76
CA ASP A 34 2.25 -14.00 -3.06
C ASP A 34 3.44 -14.48 -2.22
N ASN A 35 4.38 -13.61 -1.87
CA ASN A 35 5.62 -14.03 -1.23
C ASN A 35 5.52 -14.31 0.28
N LEU A 36 4.33 -14.60 0.83
CA LEU A 36 4.13 -15.24 2.12
C LEU A 36 2.84 -16.05 2.07
N THR A 37 2.96 -17.38 2.14
CA THR A 37 1.82 -18.31 2.18
C THR A 37 0.89 -17.91 3.34
N VAL A 38 -0.42 -18.07 3.17
CA VAL A 38 -1.42 -17.77 4.21
C VAL A 38 -1.07 -18.46 5.54
N ALA A 39 -0.43 -19.63 5.46
CA ALA A 39 0.10 -20.39 6.59
C ALA A 39 1.12 -19.60 7.44
N GLU A 40 1.98 -18.78 6.84
CA GLU A 40 2.96 -17.95 7.56
C GLU A 40 2.26 -16.86 8.41
N ARG A 41 1.08 -16.38 7.97
CA ARG A 41 0.36 -15.27 8.61
C ARG A 41 -0.54 -15.71 9.76
N ILE A 42 -0.97 -16.97 9.77
CA ILE A 42 -1.81 -17.55 10.84
C ILE A 42 -0.99 -18.23 11.93
N LYS A 43 0.35 -18.21 11.85
CA LYS A 43 1.18 -18.78 12.90
C LYS A 43 0.91 -18.02 14.21
N PRO A 44 0.53 -18.72 15.30
CA PRO A 44 0.20 -18.06 16.55
C PRO A 44 1.41 -17.28 17.06
N SER A 45 1.16 -16.04 17.49
CA SER A 45 2.19 -15.11 17.99
C SER A 45 2.71 -15.45 19.39
N GLY A 46 2.24 -16.56 19.97
CA GLY A 46 2.63 -17.10 21.26
C GLY A 46 2.33 -18.60 21.33
N GLN A 47 3.00 -19.29 22.25
CA GLN A 47 2.79 -20.71 22.51
C GLN A 47 1.93 -20.82 23.78
N VAL A 48 0.84 -21.59 23.74
CA VAL A 48 0.03 -21.86 24.93
C VAL A 48 0.69 -23.00 25.68
N TYR A 49 1.10 -22.74 26.91
CA TYR A 49 1.59 -23.75 27.84
C TYR A 49 0.54 -23.96 28.92
N LEU A 50 0.38 -25.19 29.38
CA LEU A 50 -0.45 -25.52 30.54
C LEU A 50 0.38 -25.28 31.82
N GLU A 51 -0.28 -24.87 32.91
CA GLU A 51 0.37 -24.70 34.21
C GLU A 51 1.15 -25.96 34.62
N GLY A 52 2.48 -25.85 34.65
CA GLY A 52 3.39 -26.93 35.08
C GLY A 52 4.39 -27.41 34.03
N ASP A 53 4.17 -27.12 32.74
CA ASP A 53 4.99 -27.67 31.63
C ASP A 53 6.22 -26.80 31.26
N ILE A 54 6.45 -25.71 31.98
CA ILE A 54 7.45 -24.69 31.65
C ILE A 54 8.27 -24.28 32.87
N ASP A 55 9.59 -24.44 32.79
CA ASP A 55 10.51 -23.67 33.62
C ASP A 55 10.46 -22.21 33.15
N VAL A 56 9.74 -21.38 33.91
CA VAL A 56 9.56 -19.94 33.65
C VAL A 56 10.89 -19.17 33.59
N ASN A 57 11.97 -19.73 34.15
CA ASN A 57 13.31 -19.14 34.07
C ASN A 57 14.06 -19.53 32.79
N ALA A 58 13.63 -20.60 32.11
CA ALA A 58 14.17 -21.04 30.82
C ALA A 58 13.48 -20.37 29.62
N ILE A 59 12.40 -19.62 29.83
CA ILE A 59 11.75 -18.81 28.81
C ILE A 59 12.65 -17.63 28.46
N LYS A 60 13.60 -17.85 27.54
CA LYS A 60 14.17 -16.73 26.79
C LYS A 60 13.02 -16.10 26.02
N ALA A 61 12.76 -14.81 26.28
CA ALA A 61 11.71 -14.04 25.62
C ALA A 61 11.66 -14.43 24.14
N PRO A 62 10.46 -14.75 23.58
CA PRO A 62 10.37 -15.16 22.20
C PRO A 62 11.05 -14.09 21.37
N VAL A 63 12.17 -14.45 20.74
CA VAL A 63 12.70 -13.66 19.64
C VAL A 63 11.55 -13.64 18.68
N LYS A 64 10.88 -12.49 18.57
CA LYS A 64 9.94 -12.24 17.48
C LYS A 64 10.75 -12.59 16.25
N THR A 65 10.54 -13.77 15.69
CA THR A 65 10.95 -14.06 14.32
C THR A 65 10.09 -13.08 13.53
N ALA A 66 10.63 -11.89 13.33
CA ALA A 66 10.01 -10.86 12.54
C ALA A 66 9.79 -11.53 11.19
N ALA A 67 8.54 -11.89 10.89
CA ALA A 67 8.13 -12.18 9.53
C ALA A 67 8.82 -11.14 8.67
N LYS A 68 9.67 -11.59 7.73
CA LYS A 68 10.70 -10.78 7.05
C LYS A 68 10.20 -9.35 6.91
N ALA A 69 10.76 -8.45 7.73
CA ALA A 69 10.20 -7.11 7.88
C ALA A 69 10.09 -6.48 6.48
N ARG A 70 8.90 -6.02 6.12
CA ARG A 70 8.71 -5.31 4.86
C ARG A 70 9.60 -4.08 4.88
N SER A 71 10.24 -3.79 3.75
CA SER A 71 10.97 -2.52 3.57
C SER A 71 10.00 -1.34 3.68
N GLY A 72 10.53 -0.16 4.03
CA GLY A 72 9.73 1.07 4.09
C GLY A 72 9.09 1.39 2.74
N GLU A 73 9.80 1.13 1.66
CA GLU A 73 9.34 1.32 0.28
C GLU A 73 8.17 0.40 -0.07
N GLN A 74 8.21 -0.87 0.37
CA GLN A 74 7.11 -1.81 0.17
C GLN A 74 5.86 -1.39 0.93
N VAL A 75 6.00 -0.93 2.18
CA VAL A 75 4.87 -0.42 2.98
C VAL A 75 4.31 0.87 2.37
N TYR A 76 5.20 1.79 1.98
CA TYR A 76 4.83 3.05 1.35
C TYR A 76 4.03 2.81 0.08
N THR A 77 4.51 1.95 -0.81
CA THR A 77 3.83 1.62 -2.08
C THR A 77 2.46 0.99 -1.84
N ALA A 78 2.36 0.08 -0.87
CA ALA A 78 1.14 -0.66 -0.61
C ALA A 78 0.03 0.16 0.08
N VAL A 79 0.38 1.12 0.93
CA VAL A 79 -0.58 1.80 1.83
C VAL A 79 -0.55 3.32 1.68
N CYS A 80 0.64 3.91 1.63
CA CYS A 80 0.80 5.37 1.77
C CYS A 80 0.73 6.12 0.42
N ALA A 81 1.14 5.45 -0.66
CA ALA A 81 1.33 6.07 -1.97
C ALA A 81 0.01 6.57 -2.58
N SER A 82 -1.12 5.94 -2.27
CA SER A 82 -2.45 6.34 -2.74
C SER A 82 -2.73 7.83 -2.49
N CYS A 83 -2.31 8.35 -1.33
CA CYS A 83 -2.48 9.75 -0.96
C CYS A 83 -1.19 10.56 -1.17
N HIS A 84 -0.03 10.03 -0.77
CA HIS A 84 1.23 10.79 -0.73
C HIS A 84 1.98 10.85 -2.06
N ALA A 85 1.64 10.04 -3.07
CA ALA A 85 2.28 10.15 -4.38
C ALA A 85 1.81 11.40 -5.13
N VAL A 86 0.50 11.68 -5.10
CA VAL A 86 -0.12 12.77 -5.87
C VAL A 86 -0.65 13.91 -5.00
N GLY A 87 -0.63 13.75 -3.66
CA GLY A 87 -1.06 14.77 -2.70
C GLY A 87 -2.58 14.84 -2.55
N VAL A 88 -3.25 13.69 -2.49
CA VAL A 88 -4.71 13.59 -2.30
C VAL A 88 -5.10 14.30 -1.00
N MET A 89 -6.19 15.08 -1.03
CA MET A 89 -6.67 15.87 0.13
C MET A 89 -5.56 16.75 0.76
N SER A 90 -4.65 17.27 -0.05
CA SER A 90 -3.49 18.06 0.40
C SER A 90 -2.50 17.27 1.28
N ALA A 91 -2.42 15.95 1.08
CA ALA A 91 -1.35 15.14 1.66
C ALA A 91 0.02 15.63 1.16
N PRO A 92 1.06 15.67 2.02
CA PRO A 92 2.40 16.09 1.60
C PRO A 92 2.97 15.11 0.58
N LYS A 93 3.38 15.61 -0.59
CA LYS A 93 3.85 14.75 -1.68
C LYS A 93 5.23 14.20 -1.37
N THR A 94 5.43 12.90 -1.57
CA THR A 94 6.76 12.29 -1.42
C THR A 94 7.75 12.92 -2.40
N GLY A 95 8.92 13.31 -1.89
CA GLY A 95 9.95 14.02 -2.67
C GLY A 95 9.73 15.54 -2.80
N ASN A 96 8.56 16.08 -2.45
CA ASN A 96 8.35 17.52 -2.45
C ASN A 96 9.00 18.18 -1.22
N LYS A 97 10.15 18.82 -1.43
CA LYS A 97 10.90 19.49 -0.36
C LYS A 97 10.08 20.58 0.34
N ALA A 98 9.21 21.31 -0.38
CA ALA A 98 8.41 22.37 0.22
C ALA A 98 7.38 21.82 1.21
N ASP A 99 6.73 20.70 0.88
CA ASP A 99 5.74 20.05 1.75
C ASP A 99 6.39 19.45 3.01
N TRP A 100 7.63 18.95 2.87
CA TRP A 100 8.34 18.22 3.93
C TRP A 100 9.24 19.11 4.80
N ALA A 101 9.75 20.23 4.29
CA ALA A 101 10.63 21.14 5.04
C ALA A 101 10.11 21.54 6.44
N PRO A 102 8.87 22.02 6.61
CA PRO A 102 8.35 22.35 7.94
C PRO A 102 8.07 21.11 8.82
N ARG A 103 7.85 19.95 8.19
CA ARG A 103 7.51 18.69 8.87
C ARG A 103 8.75 18.01 9.45
N VAL A 104 9.83 17.94 8.68
CA VAL A 104 11.11 17.35 9.09
C VAL A 104 11.72 18.12 10.27
N LYS A 105 11.48 19.43 10.38
CA LYS A 105 11.91 20.25 11.53
C LYS A 105 11.35 19.76 12.87
N ARG A 106 10.23 19.05 12.88
CA ARG A 106 9.64 18.47 14.10
C ARG A 106 10.38 17.21 14.58
N GLY A 107 11.23 16.64 13.72
CA GLY A 107 11.93 15.39 13.99
C GLY A 107 11.12 14.14 13.61
N ILE A 108 11.83 13.04 13.40
CA ILE A 108 11.25 11.77 12.92
C ILE A 108 10.28 11.17 13.93
N ALA A 109 10.57 11.24 15.23
CA ALA A 109 9.71 10.67 16.27
C ALA A 109 8.28 11.25 16.23
N ASP A 110 8.18 12.56 16.05
CA ASP A 110 6.89 13.26 15.93
C ASP A 110 6.15 12.89 14.65
N LEU A 111 6.85 12.75 13.54
CA LEU A 111 6.24 12.34 12.27
C LEU A 111 5.71 10.91 12.35
N VAL A 112 6.46 10.01 12.97
CA VAL A 112 6.01 8.63 13.20
C VAL A 112 4.81 8.60 14.15
N LYS A 113 4.81 9.43 15.20
CA LYS A 113 3.66 9.54 16.12
C LYS A 113 2.40 9.98 15.36
N VAL A 114 2.50 11.00 14.52
CA VAL A 114 1.39 11.46 13.68
C VAL A 114 0.94 10.38 12.70
N ALA A 115 1.87 9.66 12.07
CA ALA A 115 1.53 8.56 11.17
C ALA A 115 0.80 7.43 11.90
N ILE A 116 1.14 7.16 13.16
CA ILE A 116 0.47 6.15 13.99
C ILE A 116 -0.91 6.63 14.46
N SER A 117 -1.03 7.89 14.88
CA SER A 117 -2.29 8.44 15.41
C SER A 117 -3.29 8.87 14.33
N GLY A 118 -2.80 9.16 13.12
CA GLY A 118 -3.55 9.87 12.09
C GLY A 118 -3.60 11.38 12.35
N THR A 119 -3.96 12.14 11.32
CA THR A 119 -4.21 13.60 11.41
C THR A 119 -5.08 14.08 10.25
N GLY A 120 -6.16 14.80 10.56
CA GLY A 120 -7.09 15.29 9.53
C GLY A 120 -7.63 14.14 8.69
N ALA A 121 -7.35 14.19 7.37
CA ALA A 121 -7.77 13.15 6.43
C ALA A 121 -6.82 11.94 6.34
N MET A 122 -5.71 11.93 7.09
CA MET A 122 -4.79 10.79 7.18
C MET A 122 -5.24 9.82 8.30
N PRO A 123 -5.61 8.57 7.97
CA PRO A 123 -6.00 7.57 8.97
C PRO A 123 -4.85 7.14 9.91
N PRO A 124 -5.18 6.56 11.08
CA PRO A 124 -4.18 5.98 11.98
C PRO A 124 -3.45 4.79 11.33
N LYS A 125 -2.12 4.83 11.32
CA LYS A 125 -1.20 3.85 10.72
C LYS A 125 -1.26 3.74 9.19
N GLY A 126 -1.75 4.78 8.51
CA GLY A 126 -1.87 4.83 7.06
C GLY A 126 -3.26 5.19 6.63
#